data_AF-A0A8T6M858-F1
#
_entry.id   AF-A0A8T6M858-F1
#
_cell.length_a   1.000
_cell.length_b   1.000
_cell.length_c   1.000
_cell.angle_alpha   90.00
_cell.angle_beta   90.00
_cell.angle_gamma   90.00
#
_symmetry.space_group_name_H-M   'P 1'
#
loop_
_entity.id
_entity.type
_entity.pdbx_description
1 polymer ?
#
loop_
_entity_poly.entity_id
_entity_poly.type
_entity_poly.pdbx_seq_one_letter_code
_entity_poly.pdbx_strand_id
1 'polypeptide(L)'
;MVRKIITSIMLLIWCQLALALDENSINTVNVNDFWNNYISYVDEPIDSITGKKVDVWQTPKETIGLKTGDCEDYAIIKYFDLINSGVDSKKLYLAWVIINEDLIIKNNFKSHIVLVYENDNKSWVLDNYSKEIIELKNRTDFLRIVAKLTNHGNKIYFKCGDKIIKKWELLLANYNSNMLDVENLKKMYRIQK
;
A
#
# COMPACT_ATOMS: atom_id res chain seq x y z
N MET A 1 19.48 12.88 -16.10
CA MET A 1 20.24 11.66 -15.76
C MET A 1 19.61 10.87 -14.62
N VAL A 2 19.20 11.52 -13.51
CA VAL A 2 18.58 10.87 -12.32
C VAL A 2 17.23 10.17 -12.60
N ARG A 3 16.37 10.75 -13.45
CA ARG A 3 15.03 10.18 -13.76
C ARG A 3 15.05 8.81 -14.44
N LYS A 4 16.08 8.47 -15.22
CA LYS A 4 16.20 7.16 -15.91
C LYS A 4 16.64 6.02 -14.99
N ILE A 5 17.36 6.36 -13.92
CA ILE A 5 17.92 5.38 -12.97
C ILE A 5 16.81 4.87 -12.03
N ILE A 6 15.93 5.77 -11.56
CA ILE A 6 14.82 5.42 -10.66
C ILE A 6 13.82 4.46 -11.33
N THR A 7 13.47 4.70 -12.60
CA THR A 7 12.55 3.81 -13.35
C THR A 7 13.15 2.42 -13.58
N SER A 8 14.46 2.34 -13.82
CA SER A 8 15.17 1.06 -14.04
C SER A 8 15.27 0.24 -12.75
N ILE A 9 15.49 0.89 -11.60
CA ILE A 9 15.47 0.22 -10.28
C ILE A 9 14.05 -0.27 -9.94
N MET A 10 13.03 0.53 -10.21
CA MET A 10 11.62 0.16 -9.98
C MET A 10 11.23 -1.07 -10.80
N LEU A 11 11.62 -1.12 -12.08
CA LEU A 11 11.43 -2.30 -12.93
C LEU A 11 12.25 -3.50 -12.46
N LEU A 12 13.48 -3.32 -11.97
CA LEU A 12 14.31 -4.43 -11.48
C LEU A 12 13.76 -5.03 -10.18
N ILE A 13 13.27 -4.20 -9.26
CA ILE A 13 12.62 -4.67 -8.02
C ILE A 13 11.34 -5.44 -8.36
N TRP A 14 10.47 -4.85 -9.20
CA TRP A 14 9.23 -5.52 -9.62
C TRP A 14 9.50 -6.78 -10.44
N CYS A 15 10.56 -6.81 -11.26
CA CYS A 15 10.95 -7.98 -12.04
C CYS A 15 11.58 -9.07 -11.17
N GLN A 16 12.41 -8.72 -10.18
CA GLN A 16 12.95 -9.67 -9.21
C GLN A 16 11.86 -10.30 -8.34
N LEU A 17 10.86 -9.50 -7.93
CA LEU A 17 9.69 -10.00 -7.22
C LEU A 17 8.83 -10.90 -8.14
N ALA A 18 8.60 -10.51 -9.39
CA ALA A 18 7.82 -11.30 -10.35
C ALA A 18 8.49 -12.63 -10.76
N LEU A 19 9.82 -12.69 -10.81
CA LEU A 19 10.59 -13.89 -11.17
C LEU A 19 10.69 -14.93 -10.04
N ALA A 20 10.31 -14.57 -8.81
CA ALA A 20 10.43 -15.43 -7.62
C ALA A 20 9.13 -16.19 -7.26
N LEU A 21 8.08 -16.17 -8.10
CA LEU A 21 6.72 -16.53 -7.68
C LEU A 21 6.13 -17.73 -8.44
N ASP A 22 5.78 -18.76 -7.67
CA ASP A 22 4.82 -19.83 -8.01
C ASP A 22 3.37 -19.33 -7.83
N GLU A 23 2.44 -19.88 -8.61
CA GLU A 23 1.24 -19.22 -9.13
C GLU A 23 0.06 -19.12 -8.14
N ASN A 24 0.10 -19.66 -6.91
CA ASN A 24 -1.15 -19.79 -6.13
C ASN A 24 -1.20 -19.45 -4.62
N SER A 25 -0.14 -19.05 -3.94
CA SER A 25 -0.27 -18.56 -2.54
C SER A 25 0.92 -17.78 -1.97
N ILE A 26 2.01 -17.69 -2.73
CA ILE A 26 3.32 -17.22 -2.25
C ILE A 26 3.53 -15.71 -2.44
N ASN A 27 2.61 -15.02 -3.13
CA ASN A 27 2.80 -13.61 -3.48
C ASN A 27 2.59 -12.64 -2.29
N THR A 28 1.52 -12.80 -1.50
CA THR A 28 1.19 -11.83 -0.44
C THR A 28 2.21 -11.78 0.69
N VAL A 29 2.77 -12.93 1.08
CA VAL A 29 3.82 -13.02 2.10
C VAL A 29 5.07 -12.29 1.62
N ASN A 30 5.53 -12.57 0.41
CA ASN A 30 6.72 -11.94 -0.16
C ASN A 30 6.55 -10.42 -0.30
N VAL A 31 5.41 -9.96 -0.80
CA VAL A 31 5.11 -8.52 -0.91
C VAL A 31 5.08 -7.86 0.47
N ASN A 32 4.39 -8.48 1.42
CA ASN A 32 4.27 -7.93 2.76
C ASN A 32 5.64 -7.81 3.45
N ASP A 33 6.43 -8.88 3.42
CA ASP A 33 7.75 -8.93 4.06
C ASP A 33 8.74 -8.00 3.36
N PHE A 34 8.73 -7.95 2.02
CA PHE A 34 9.60 -7.05 1.26
C PHE A 34 9.38 -5.59 1.67
N TRP A 35 8.14 -5.09 1.61
CA TRP A 35 7.87 -3.69 1.93
C TRP A 35 8.04 -3.38 3.43
N ASN A 36 7.73 -4.33 4.30
CA ASN A 36 7.98 -4.21 5.74
C ASN A 36 9.47 -4.10 6.11
N ASN A 37 10.37 -4.55 5.23
CA ASN A 37 11.82 -4.45 5.40
C ASN A 37 12.44 -3.30 4.58
N TYR A 38 11.85 -2.95 3.44
CA TYR A 38 12.38 -1.90 2.56
C TYR A 38 12.12 -0.49 3.08
N ILE A 39 10.96 -0.27 3.70
CA ILE A 39 10.52 1.05 4.16
C ILE A 39 10.85 1.20 5.64
N SER A 40 11.33 2.37 6.03
CA SER A 40 11.45 2.78 7.42
C SER A 40 10.21 3.56 7.85
N TYR A 41 9.58 3.16 8.96
CA TYR A 41 8.40 3.86 9.46
C TYR A 41 8.78 5.25 9.98
N VAL A 42 8.11 6.29 9.49
CA VAL A 42 8.26 7.67 9.96
C VAL A 42 6.87 8.26 10.13
N ASP A 43 6.56 8.73 11.34
CA ASP A 43 5.30 9.42 11.63
C ASP A 43 5.18 10.72 10.82
N GLU A 44 3.95 11.09 10.45
CA GLU A 44 3.69 12.31 9.67
C GLU A 44 4.32 13.56 10.31
N PRO A 45 4.96 14.42 9.50
CA PRO A 45 5.49 15.70 9.98
C PRO A 45 4.33 16.61 10.40
N ILE A 46 4.58 17.39 11.45
CA ILE A 46 3.64 18.39 11.95
C ILE A 46 3.92 19.72 11.23
N ASP A 47 2.88 20.32 10.66
CA ASP A 47 2.93 21.66 10.10
C ASP A 47 3.20 22.67 11.23
N SER A 48 4.33 23.37 11.14
CA SER A 48 4.79 24.29 12.19
C SER A 48 3.88 25.51 12.43
N ILE A 49 2.98 25.84 11.50
CA ILE A 49 2.10 27.01 11.58
C ILE A 49 0.74 26.62 12.17
N THR A 50 0.18 25.51 11.70
CA THR A 50 -1.15 25.02 12.08
C THR A 50 -1.12 24.02 13.22
N GLY A 51 0.05 23.45 13.53
CA GLY A 51 0.25 22.41 14.54
C GLY A 51 -0.41 21.07 14.18
N LYS A 52 -0.84 20.89 12.93
CA LYS A 52 -1.54 19.67 12.47
C LYS A 52 -0.59 18.77 11.70
N LYS A 53 -0.79 17.46 11.80
CA LYS A 53 -0.06 16.53 10.96
C LYS A 53 -0.39 16.74 9.47
N VAL A 54 0.63 16.68 8.63
CA VAL A 54 0.55 16.83 7.19
C VAL A 54 0.30 15.45 6.60
N ASP A 55 -0.96 15.02 6.65
CA ASP A 55 -1.42 13.70 6.17
C ASP A 55 -1.43 13.67 4.63
N VAL A 56 -0.27 13.31 4.07
CA VAL A 56 0.06 13.29 2.64
C VAL A 56 0.41 11.87 2.23
N TRP A 57 -0.45 11.29 1.38
CA TRP A 57 -0.28 9.92 0.89
C TRP A 57 0.77 9.87 -0.22
N GLN A 58 1.77 9.02 -0.06
CA GLN A 58 2.82 8.83 -1.05
C GLN A 58 2.37 7.87 -2.16
N THR A 59 2.75 8.19 -3.40
CA THR A 59 2.70 7.24 -4.50
C THR A 59 3.75 6.13 -4.31
N PRO A 60 3.56 4.93 -4.90
CA PRO A 60 4.58 3.87 -4.86
C PRO A 60 5.99 4.32 -5.25
N LYS A 61 6.09 5.24 -6.22
CA LYS A 61 7.37 5.80 -6.67
C LYS A 61 8.03 6.69 -5.61
N GLU A 62 7.23 7.48 -4.89
CA GLU A 62 7.71 8.32 -3.79
C GLU A 62 8.18 7.45 -2.63
N THR A 63 7.39 6.45 -2.23
CA THR A 63 7.76 5.50 -1.17
C THR A 63 9.05 4.74 -1.51
N ILE A 64 9.24 4.30 -2.77
CA ILE A 64 10.49 3.69 -3.22
C ILE A 64 11.67 4.67 -3.15
N GLY A 65 11.45 5.91 -3.59
CA GLY A 65 12.50 6.94 -3.64
C GLY A 65 12.93 7.42 -2.25
N LEU A 66 11.97 7.62 -1.35
CA LEU A 66 12.19 8.12 0.01
C LEU A 66 12.61 7.00 0.97
N LYS A 67 12.15 5.76 0.73
CA LYS A 67 12.31 4.60 1.64
C LYS A 67 11.74 4.84 3.03
N THR A 68 10.82 5.78 3.16
CA THR A 68 10.14 6.15 4.39
C THR A 68 8.66 6.33 4.14
N GLY A 69 7.83 5.99 5.11
CA GLY A 69 6.39 6.24 5.06
C GLY A 69 5.72 5.86 6.36
N ASP A 70 4.44 6.19 6.49
CA ASP A 70 3.57 5.80 7.60
C ASP A 70 2.58 4.70 7.16
N CYS A 71 1.53 4.44 7.95
CA CYS A 71 0.71 3.24 7.77
C CYS A 71 0.05 3.12 6.40
N GLU A 72 -0.48 4.21 5.85
CA GLU A 72 -1.08 4.25 4.54
C GLU A 72 -0.07 3.97 3.43
N ASP A 73 1.15 4.49 3.53
CA ASP A 73 2.16 4.39 2.49
C ASP A 73 2.55 2.92 2.29
N TYR A 74 2.69 2.16 3.40
CA TYR A 74 2.89 0.71 3.35
C TYR A 74 1.70 0.00 2.72
N ALA A 75 0.47 0.39 3.06
CA ALA A 75 -0.72 -0.27 2.54
C ALA A 75 -0.94 0.02 1.04
N ILE A 76 -0.68 1.26 0.61
CA ILE A 76 -0.75 1.73 -0.78
C ILE A 76 0.27 1.01 -1.64
N ILE A 77 1.54 0.94 -1.23
CA ILE A 77 2.56 0.31 -2.07
C ILE A 77 2.33 -1.19 -2.22
N LYS A 78 1.94 -1.88 -1.14
CA LYS A 78 1.54 -3.29 -1.19
C LYS A 78 0.33 -3.50 -2.09
N TYR A 79 -0.64 -2.57 -2.08
CA TYR A 79 -1.80 -2.62 -2.98
C TYR A 79 -1.34 -2.60 -4.44
N PHE A 80 -0.55 -1.60 -4.83
CA PHE A 80 -0.09 -1.49 -6.22
C PHE A 80 0.83 -2.64 -6.64
N ASP A 81 1.67 -3.14 -5.73
CA ASP A 81 2.54 -4.27 -6.03
C ASP A 81 1.73 -5.56 -6.30
N LEU A 82 0.71 -5.85 -5.50
CA LEU A 82 -0.20 -6.98 -5.74
C LEU A 82 -1.00 -6.82 -7.04
N ILE A 83 -1.49 -5.60 -7.34
CA ILE A 83 -2.16 -5.30 -8.62
C ILE A 83 -1.23 -5.57 -9.80
N ASN A 84 0.00 -5.06 -9.75
CA ASN A 84 0.98 -5.23 -10.82
C ASN A 84 1.45 -6.69 -10.97
N SER A 85 1.37 -7.46 -9.88
CA SER A 85 1.61 -8.90 -9.88
C SER A 85 0.41 -9.74 -10.29
N GLY A 86 -0.71 -9.12 -10.71
CA GLY A 86 -1.86 -9.78 -11.30
C GLY A 86 -3.01 -10.11 -10.33
N VAL A 87 -2.96 -9.68 -9.07
CA VAL A 87 -4.09 -9.82 -8.15
C VAL A 87 -5.24 -8.93 -8.61
N ASP A 88 -6.45 -9.48 -8.70
CA ASP A 88 -7.64 -8.69 -9.03
C ASP A 88 -7.87 -7.63 -7.94
N SER A 89 -7.93 -6.36 -8.35
CA SER A 89 -8.30 -5.22 -7.50
C SER A 89 -9.57 -5.42 -6.68
N LYS A 90 -10.50 -6.27 -7.14
CA LYS A 90 -11.72 -6.61 -6.40
C LYS A 90 -11.47 -7.40 -5.12
N LYS A 91 -10.33 -8.06 -5.02
CA LYS A 91 -9.90 -8.80 -3.83
C LYS A 91 -9.14 -7.93 -2.83
N LEU A 92 -8.91 -6.64 -3.12
CA LEU A 92 -8.06 -5.77 -2.32
C LEU A 92 -8.82 -4.54 -1.83
N TYR A 93 -8.61 -4.16 -0.57
CA TYR A 93 -9.07 -2.87 -0.04
C TYR A 93 -8.19 -2.38 1.09
N LEU A 94 -8.11 -1.06 1.24
CA LEU A 94 -7.52 -0.46 2.45
C LEU A 94 -8.58 -0.43 3.55
N ALA A 95 -8.22 -0.90 4.74
CA ALA A 95 -9.07 -0.85 5.92
C ALA A 95 -8.53 0.19 6.90
N TRP A 96 -9.35 1.17 7.23
CA TRP A 96 -9.10 2.07 8.35
C TRP A 96 -9.58 1.40 9.61
N VAL A 97 -8.69 1.18 10.56
CA VAL A 97 -8.97 0.50 11.82
C VAL A 97 -8.57 1.36 13.00
N ILE A 98 -9.25 1.16 14.13
CA ILE A 98 -8.74 1.63 15.43
C ILE A 98 -8.09 0.44 16.10
N ILE A 99 -6.82 0.58 16.45
CA ILE A 99 -6.06 -0.43 17.17
C ILE A 99 -5.84 -0.01 18.61
N ASN A 100 -5.72 -0.99 19.50
CA ASN A 100 -5.11 -0.77 20.80
C ASN A 100 -3.59 -0.96 20.65
N GLU A 101 -2.83 0.13 20.64
CA GLU A 101 -1.39 0.10 20.36
C GLU A 101 -0.62 -0.63 21.46
N ASP A 102 -1.10 -0.52 22.71
CA ASP A 102 -0.52 -1.17 23.87
C ASP A 102 -1.59 -1.93 24.66
N LEU A 103 -1.44 -3.26 24.74
CA LEU A 103 -2.37 -4.12 25.49
C LEU A 103 -2.28 -3.90 27.01
N ILE A 104 -1.19 -3.31 27.50
CA ILE A 104 -0.93 -3.03 28.91
C ILE A 104 -1.49 -1.67 29.30
N ILE A 105 -1.37 -0.65 28.42
CA ILE A 105 -1.90 0.70 28.68
C ILE A 105 -3.36 0.78 28.22
N LYS A 106 -4.28 0.81 29.20
CA LYS A 106 -5.71 1.00 28.91
C LYS A 106 -5.95 2.34 28.20
N ASN A 107 -6.75 2.28 27.13
CA ASN A 107 -7.22 3.42 26.33
C ASN A 107 -6.17 4.11 25.43
N ASN A 108 -5.07 3.43 25.07
CA ASN A 108 -4.14 3.95 24.06
C ASN A 108 -4.61 3.58 22.63
N PHE A 109 -5.62 4.30 22.14
CA PHE A 109 -6.22 4.04 20.83
C PHE A 109 -5.56 4.84 19.72
N LYS A 110 -5.10 4.13 18.68
CA LYS A 110 -4.49 4.75 17.50
C LYS A 110 -5.28 4.42 16.25
N SER A 111 -5.38 5.40 15.37
CA SER A 111 -5.87 5.22 14.01
C SER A 111 -4.80 4.55 13.16
N HIS A 112 -5.15 3.53 12.40
CA HIS A 112 -4.22 2.78 11.57
C HIS A 112 -4.85 2.38 10.24
N ILE A 113 -4.04 2.27 9.19
CA ILE A 113 -4.48 1.84 7.86
C ILE A 113 -3.70 0.58 7.48
N VAL A 114 -4.44 -0.45 7.03
CA VAL A 114 -3.88 -1.73 6.59
C VAL A 114 -4.42 -2.13 5.22
N LEU A 115 -3.70 -3.00 4.52
CA LEU A 115 -4.21 -3.62 3.31
C LEU A 115 -4.89 -4.95 3.66
N VAL A 116 -6.07 -5.20 3.09
CA VAL A 116 -6.78 -6.47 3.22
C VAL A 116 -6.89 -7.16 1.86
N TYR A 117 -6.59 -8.45 1.85
CA TYR A 117 -6.70 -9.34 0.71
C TYR A 117 -7.77 -10.42 0.94
N GLU A 118 -8.77 -10.48 0.07
CA GLU A 118 -9.86 -11.45 0.13
C GLU A 118 -9.59 -12.64 -0.81
N ASN A 119 -9.53 -13.84 -0.26
CA ASN A 119 -9.41 -15.08 -1.02
C ASN A 119 -10.14 -16.24 -0.34
N ASP A 120 -10.88 -17.04 -1.12
CA ASP A 120 -11.61 -18.22 -0.64
C ASP A 120 -12.46 -17.96 0.61
N ASN A 121 -13.24 -16.88 0.59
CA ASN A 121 -14.09 -16.40 1.70
C ASN A 121 -13.33 -16.02 2.99
N LYS A 122 -12.01 -15.84 2.92
CA LYS A 122 -11.19 -15.33 4.01
C LYS A 122 -10.65 -13.95 3.66
N SER A 123 -10.47 -13.11 4.68
CA SER A 123 -9.83 -11.80 4.54
C SER A 123 -8.51 -11.82 5.30
N TRP A 124 -7.40 -11.61 4.61
CA TRP A 124 -6.05 -11.62 5.17
C TRP A 124 -5.53 -10.20 5.30
N VAL A 125 -4.88 -9.88 6.42
CA VAL A 125 -4.39 -8.53 6.71
C VAL A 125 -2.89 -8.46 6.44
N LEU A 126 -2.49 -7.54 5.57
CA LEU A 126 -1.11 -7.16 5.31
C LEU A 126 -0.85 -5.83 6.02
N ASP A 127 -0.08 -5.90 7.10
CA ASP A 127 0.13 -4.81 8.04
C ASP A 127 1.64 -4.53 8.21
N ASN A 128 2.00 -3.29 8.53
CA ASN A 128 3.35 -2.88 8.87
C ASN A 128 3.64 -2.92 10.37
N TYR A 129 2.60 -2.84 11.21
CA TYR A 129 2.71 -2.98 12.66
C TYR A 129 2.81 -4.46 13.07
N SER A 130 1.78 -5.26 12.76
CA SER A 130 1.85 -6.72 12.86
C SER A 130 2.37 -7.29 11.54
N LYS A 131 3.65 -7.65 11.49
CA LYS A 131 4.29 -8.10 10.23
C LYS A 131 3.75 -9.45 9.74
N GLU A 132 3.18 -10.27 10.61
CA GLU A 132 2.58 -11.54 10.21
C GLU A 132 1.24 -11.33 9.48
N ILE A 133 1.02 -12.10 8.42
CA ILE A 133 -0.27 -12.08 7.72
C ILE A 133 -1.28 -12.90 8.52
N ILE A 134 -2.18 -12.20 9.19
CA ILE A 134 -3.21 -12.79 10.05
C ILE A 134 -4.58 -12.60 9.39
N GLU A 135 -5.47 -13.59 9.51
CA GLU A 135 -6.86 -13.45 9.07
C GLU A 135 -7.55 -12.33 9.86
N LEU A 136 -8.33 -11.48 9.19
CA LEU A 136 -8.97 -10.30 9.77
C LEU A 136 -9.79 -10.61 11.02
N LYS A 137 -10.49 -11.76 11.05
CA LYS A 137 -11.28 -12.18 12.23
C LYS A 137 -10.43 -12.54 13.45
N ASN A 138 -9.14 -12.84 13.24
CA ASN A 138 -8.20 -13.20 14.29
C ASN A 138 -7.35 -11.99 14.76
N ARG A 139 -7.54 -10.80 14.18
CA ARG A 139 -6.91 -9.54 14.63
C ARG A 139 -7.65 -8.98 15.85
N THR A 140 -7.33 -9.53 17.01
CA THR A 140 -7.95 -9.15 18.29
C THR A 140 -7.53 -7.76 18.79
N ASP A 141 -6.46 -7.21 18.25
CA ASP A 141 -5.98 -5.84 18.49
C ASP A 141 -6.83 -4.78 17.76
N PHE A 142 -7.58 -5.18 16.73
CA PHE A 142 -8.51 -4.29 16.03
C PHE A 142 -9.80 -4.12 16.84
N LEU A 143 -10.01 -2.92 17.36
CA LEU A 143 -11.23 -2.60 18.11
C LEU A 143 -12.43 -2.40 17.19
N ARG A 144 -12.20 -1.77 16.03
CA ARG A 144 -13.22 -1.59 14.99
C ARG A 144 -12.60 -1.23 13.64
N ILE A 145 -13.29 -1.63 12.57
CA ILE A 145 -13.05 -1.12 11.22
C ILE A 145 -13.94 0.11 11.03
N VAL A 146 -13.32 1.28 10.84
CA VAL A 146 -13.99 2.57 10.69
C VAL A 146 -14.44 2.78 9.25
N ALA A 147 -13.59 2.41 8.30
CA ALA A 147 -13.85 2.58 6.89
C ALA A 147 -13.13 1.52 6.04
N LYS A 148 -13.65 1.32 4.83
CA LYS A 148 -13.02 0.52 3.78
C LYS A 148 -12.90 1.39 2.55
N LEU A 149 -11.75 1.34 1.90
CA LEU A 149 -11.49 1.95 0.60
C LEU A 149 -11.25 0.83 -0.41
N THR A 150 -12.26 0.54 -1.23
CA THR A 150 -12.10 -0.36 -2.38
C THR A 150 -11.84 0.48 -3.63
N ASN A 151 -10.99 -0.02 -4.52
CA ASN A 151 -10.81 0.56 -5.84
C ASN A 151 -11.05 -0.52 -6.90
N HIS A 152 -12.18 -0.43 -7.56
CA HIS A 152 -12.58 -1.36 -8.62
C HIS A 152 -12.46 -0.69 -9.98
N GLY A 153 -11.22 -0.41 -10.42
CA GLY A 153 -10.92 0.09 -11.76
C GLY A 153 -11.68 1.35 -12.17
N ASN A 154 -11.96 2.26 -11.21
CA ASN A 154 -12.57 3.62 -11.31
C ASN A 154 -13.75 3.87 -10.36
N LYS A 155 -14.15 2.89 -9.53
CA LYS A 155 -15.16 3.11 -8.48
C LYS A 155 -14.54 2.96 -7.10
N ILE A 156 -14.59 4.06 -6.34
CA ILE A 156 -14.15 4.13 -4.96
C ILE A 156 -15.38 3.96 -4.07
N TYR A 157 -15.42 2.92 -3.24
CA TYR A 157 -16.45 2.80 -2.21
C TYR A 157 -15.83 3.16 -0.88
N PHE A 158 -16.37 4.18 -0.23
CA PHE A 158 -15.93 4.63 1.08
C PHE A 158 -17.12 4.72 2.04
N LYS A 159 -16.98 4.12 3.22
CA LYS A 159 -18.03 4.11 4.25
C LYS A 159 -17.76 5.09 5.39
N CYS A 160 -17.11 6.26 5.16
CA CYS A 160 -17.05 7.38 6.13
C CYS A 160 -16.39 8.70 5.61
N GLY A 161 -16.89 9.35 4.54
CA GLY A 161 -16.59 10.77 4.23
C GLY A 161 -15.68 11.12 3.04
N ASP A 162 -15.83 12.37 2.55
CA ASP A 162 -15.32 12.85 1.24
C ASP A 162 -13.81 13.14 1.17
N LYS A 163 -13.13 13.36 2.30
CA LYS A 163 -11.71 13.80 2.32
C LYS A 163 -10.76 12.71 1.83
N ILE A 164 -11.03 11.45 2.18
CA ILE A 164 -10.16 10.31 1.85
C ILE A 164 -10.28 9.94 0.37
N ILE A 165 -11.49 10.05 -0.18
CA ILE A 165 -11.73 9.88 -1.63
C ILE A 165 -10.85 10.87 -2.41
N LYS A 166 -10.85 12.15 -2.03
CA LYS A 166 -10.01 13.16 -2.67
C LYS A 166 -8.52 12.84 -2.58
N LYS A 167 -8.04 12.33 -1.44
CA LYS A 167 -6.64 11.90 -1.28
C LYS A 167 -6.29 10.78 -2.23
N TRP A 168 -7.12 9.74 -2.31
CA TRP A 168 -6.91 8.64 -3.24
C TRP A 168 -6.98 9.08 -4.71
N GLU A 169 -7.93 9.96 -5.07
CA GLU A 169 -8.02 10.52 -6.42
C GLU A 169 -6.76 11.32 -6.79
N LEU A 170 -6.26 12.16 -5.87
CA LEU A 170 -5.00 12.88 -6.05
C LEU A 170 -3.82 11.92 -6.19
N LEU A 171 -3.77 10.88 -5.37
CA LEU A 171 -2.77 9.83 -5.45
C LEU A 171 -2.80 9.11 -6.80
N LEU A 172 -3.99 8.75 -7.30
CA LEU A 172 -4.14 8.13 -8.62
C LEU A 172 -3.72 9.07 -9.76
N ALA A 173 -4.06 10.36 -9.67
CA ALA A 173 -3.63 11.36 -10.64
C ALA A 173 -2.10 11.50 -10.67
N ASN A 174 -1.47 11.53 -9.49
CA ASN A 174 -0.01 11.57 -9.35
C ASN A 174 0.65 10.25 -9.80
N TYR A 175 0.04 9.10 -9.50
CA TYR A 175 0.50 7.80 -9.95
C TYR A 175 0.51 7.70 -11.47
N ASN A 176 -0.63 8.00 -12.13
CA ASN A 176 -0.78 7.89 -13.58
C ASN A 176 0.11 8.87 -14.35
N SER A 177 0.25 10.11 -13.87
CA SER A 177 1.15 11.10 -14.49
C SER A 177 2.62 10.70 -14.39
N ASN A 178 2.99 9.96 -13.34
CA ASN A 178 4.33 9.40 -13.15
C ASN A 178 4.54 8.02 -13.81
N MET A 179 3.46 7.36 -14.25
CA MET A 179 3.46 6.05 -14.93
C MET A 179 3.69 6.14 -16.44
N LEU A 180 3.93 7.35 -16.98
CA LEU A 180 4.49 7.58 -18.32
C LEU A 180 5.88 6.91 -18.40
N ASP A 181 5.90 5.59 -18.64
CA ASP A 181 6.55 4.93 -19.76
C ASP A 181 6.50 3.39 -19.68
N VAL A 182 5.67 2.72 -18.86
CA VAL A 182 5.73 1.24 -18.78
C VAL A 182 5.43 0.57 -20.13
N GLU A 183 4.53 1.14 -20.92
CA GLU A 183 4.15 0.62 -22.23
C GLU A 183 5.19 0.92 -23.33
N ASN A 184 5.87 2.07 -23.24
CA ASN A 184 7.02 2.44 -24.06
C ASN A 184 8.28 1.67 -23.66
N LEU A 185 8.47 1.36 -22.38
CA LEU A 185 9.51 0.48 -21.88
C LEU A 185 9.26 -0.96 -22.38
N LYS A 186 8.03 -1.46 -22.31
CA LYS A 186 7.65 -2.74 -22.94
C LYS A 186 7.87 -2.75 -24.46
N LYS A 187 7.65 -1.63 -25.17
CA LYS A 187 7.99 -1.47 -26.60
C LYS A 187 9.51 -1.43 -26.85
N MET A 188 10.27 -0.70 -26.05
CA MET A 188 11.73 -0.62 -26.15
C MET A 188 12.40 -1.99 -25.94
N TYR A 189 11.92 -2.79 -24.99
CA TYR A 189 12.44 -4.13 -24.74
C TYR A 189 11.96 -5.19 -25.75
N ARG A 190 10.88 -4.95 -26.50
CA ARG A 190 10.43 -5.84 -27.59
C ARG A 190 11.19 -5.64 -28.91
N ILE A 191 11.91 -4.53 -29.07
CA ILE A 191 12.68 -4.21 -30.30
C ILE A 191 14.11 -4.79 -30.26
N GLN A 192 14.54 -5.39 -29.15
CA GLN A 192 15.86 -6.03 -28.99
C GLN A 192 15.87 -7.55 -29.21
N LYS A 193 14.98 -8.10 -30.04
CA LYS A 193 15.07 -9.49 -30.51
C LYS A 193 15.32 -9.52 -32.01
#